data_AF-A0A452XD48-F1
#
_entry.id   AF-A0A452XD48-F1
#
_cell.length_a   1.000
_cell.length_b   1.000
_cell.length_c   1.000
_cell.angle_alpha   90.00
_cell.angle_beta   90.00
_cell.angle_gamma   90.00
#
_symmetry.space_group_name_H-M   'P 1'
#
loop_
_entity.id
_entity.type
_entity.pdbx_description
1 polymer ?
#
loop_
_entity_poly.entity_id
_entity_poly.type
_entity_poly.pdbx_seq_one_letter_code
_entity_poly.pdbx_strand_id
1 'polypeptide(L)'
;MASRAATMVALLLAAVAATCARAQLHDKFYSESCPSVEDVVRKEMVRALSLAPSLAGPLLRMHFHDCFVRVSCICMHQFPSVPCCVLWPDQ
;
A
#
# COMPACT_ATOMS: atom_id res chain seq x y z
N MET A 1 30.87 30.06 2.46
CA MET A 1 29.46 30.46 2.19
C MET A 1 28.77 29.48 1.22
N ALA A 2 29.40 29.08 0.12
CA ALA A 2 28.87 28.11 -0.84
C ALA A 2 28.49 26.72 -0.25
N SER A 3 29.28 26.21 0.70
CA SER A 3 29.00 24.92 1.35
C SER A 3 27.70 24.94 2.19
N ARG A 4 27.42 26.06 2.89
CA ARG A 4 26.17 26.22 3.67
C ARG A 4 24.96 26.34 2.75
N ALA A 5 25.09 27.04 1.63
CA ALA A 5 24.03 27.11 0.63
C ALA A 5 23.75 25.74 -0.01
N ALA A 6 24.80 24.98 -0.34
CA ALA A 6 24.66 23.62 -0.90
C ALA A 6 24.01 22.64 0.08
N THR A 7 24.36 22.68 1.37
CA THR A 7 23.72 21.84 2.40
C THR A 7 22.24 22.20 2.58
N MET A 8 21.90 23.49 2.52
CA MET A 8 20.50 23.94 2.62
C MET A 8 19.69 23.48 1.40
N VAL A 9 20.24 23.58 0.19
CA VAL A 9 19.59 23.08 -1.03
C VAL A 9 19.38 21.57 -0.98
N ALA A 10 20.38 20.81 -0.52
CA ALA A 10 20.26 19.36 -0.36
C ALA A 10 19.18 18.97 0.67
N LEU A 11 19.11 19.67 1.80
CA LEU A 11 18.07 19.47 2.82
C LEU A 11 16.66 19.79 2.29
N LEU A 12 16.53 20.86 1.50
CA LEU A 12 15.26 21.24 0.89
C LEU A 12 14.81 20.20 -0.14
N LEU A 13 15.71 19.68 -0.97
CA LEU A 13 15.41 18.60 -1.94
C LEU A 13 14.98 17.30 -1.24
N ALA A 14 15.66 16.92 -0.15
CA ALA A 14 15.30 15.75 0.65
C ALA A 14 13.93 15.91 1.31
N ALA A 15 13.60 17.10 1.83
CA ALA A 15 12.30 17.39 2.42
C ALA A 15 11.17 17.33 1.38
N VAL A 16 11.40 17.83 0.16
CA VAL A 16 10.43 17.75 -0.94
C VAL A 16 10.21 16.30 -1.40
N ALA A 17 11.24 15.45 -1.41
CA ALA A 17 11.09 14.03 -1.74
C ALA A 17 10.28 13.26 -0.67
N ALA A 18 10.40 13.65 0.61
CA ALA A 18 9.71 12.99 1.71
C ALA A 18 8.18 13.22 1.71
N THR A 19 7.68 14.31 1.09
CA THR A 19 6.24 14.60 1.04
C THR A 19 5.47 13.74 0.03
N CYS A 20 6.16 12.94 -0.80
CA CYS A 20 5.55 12.01 -1.73
C CYS A 20 4.99 10.73 -1.06
N ALA A 21 5.37 10.46 0.20
CA ALA A 21 4.85 9.32 0.95
C ALA A 21 3.52 9.67 1.62
N ARG A 22 2.41 9.13 1.11
CA ARG A 22 1.09 9.25 1.77
C ARG A 22 0.83 8.03 2.66
N ALA A 23 0.84 8.23 3.97
CA ALA A 23 0.37 7.23 4.94
C ALA A 23 -1.15 7.35 5.09
N GLN A 24 -1.91 6.66 4.23
CA GLN A 24 -3.39 6.67 4.25
C GLN A 24 -4.01 5.46 4.96
N LEU A 25 -3.19 4.53 5.47
CA LEU A 25 -3.67 3.31 6.09
C LEU A 25 -3.98 3.53 7.57
N HIS A 26 -5.07 2.94 8.06
CA HIS A 26 -5.52 3.06 9.44
C HIS A 26 -6.17 1.74 9.92
N ASP A 27 -5.93 1.36 11.18
CA ASP A 27 -6.30 0.05 11.76
C ASP A 27 -7.80 -0.19 11.93
N LYS A 28 -8.64 0.79 11.57
CA LYS A 28 -10.11 0.71 11.60
C LYS A 28 -10.76 1.35 10.38
N PHE A 29 -10.10 1.27 9.23
CA PHE A 29 -10.60 1.87 8.00
C PHE A 29 -12.05 1.48 7.66
N TYR A 30 -12.46 0.24 8.00
CA TYR A 30 -13.80 -0.26 7.71
C TYR A 30 -14.79 -0.16 8.88
N SER A 31 -14.45 0.48 10.01
CA SER A 31 -15.33 0.46 11.19
C SER A 31 -16.71 1.07 10.94
N GLU A 32 -16.80 2.08 10.08
CA GLU A 32 -18.07 2.76 9.78
C GLU A 32 -18.80 2.12 8.59
N SER A 33 -18.07 1.64 7.58
CA SER A 33 -18.64 1.11 6.35
C SER A 33 -18.98 -0.38 6.43
N CYS A 34 -18.12 -1.19 7.05
CA CYS A 34 -18.30 -2.63 7.21
C CYS A 34 -17.56 -3.13 8.47
N PRO A 35 -18.15 -2.96 9.67
CA PRO A 35 -17.47 -3.25 10.93
C PRO A 35 -17.11 -4.74 11.12
N SER A 36 -17.80 -5.65 10.44
CA SER A 36 -17.60 -7.09 10.57
C SER A 36 -16.57 -7.67 9.59
N VAL A 37 -15.98 -6.86 8.69
CA VAL A 37 -15.11 -7.36 7.62
C VAL A 37 -13.89 -8.12 8.17
N GLU A 38 -13.25 -7.57 9.20
CA GLU A 38 -12.06 -8.18 9.83
C GLU A 38 -12.40 -9.56 10.43
N ASP A 39 -13.56 -9.68 11.06
CA ASP A 39 -14.04 -10.92 11.67
C ASP A 39 -14.44 -11.96 10.64
N VAL A 40 -15.14 -11.55 9.58
CA VAL A 40 -15.55 -12.43 8.48
C VAL A 40 -14.32 -13.00 7.77
N VAL A 41 -13.35 -12.16 7.42
CA VAL A 41 -12.10 -12.60 6.77
C VAL A 41 -11.34 -13.55 7.68
N ARG A 42 -11.22 -13.24 8.98
CA ARG A 42 -10.58 -14.13 9.96
C ARG A 42 -11.25 -15.49 10.01
N LYS A 43 -12.59 -15.52 10.12
CA LYS A 43 -13.36 -16.77 10.23
C LYS A 43 -13.17 -17.65 8.99
N GLU A 44 -13.26 -17.08 7.81
CA GLU A 44 -13.07 -17.83 6.57
C GLU A 44 -11.64 -18.30 6.38
N MET A 45 -10.64 -17.50 6.76
CA MET A 45 -9.23 -17.92 6.75
C MET A 45 -8.99 -19.09 7.71
N VAL A 46 -9.51 -19.05 8.93
CA VAL A 46 -9.40 -20.16 9.89
C VAL A 46 -10.04 -21.44 9.32
N ARG A 47 -11.22 -21.32 8.70
CA ARG A 47 -11.90 -22.45 8.06
C ARG A 47 -11.14 -23.00 6.86
N ALA A 48 -10.58 -22.14 6.01
CA ALA A 48 -9.82 -22.55 4.83
C ALA A 48 -8.52 -23.25 5.23
N LEU A 49 -7.81 -22.71 6.22
CA LEU A 49 -6.55 -23.26 6.71
C LEU A 49 -6.73 -24.54 7.53
N SER A 50 -7.86 -24.74 8.21
CA SER A 50 -8.14 -26.01 8.88
C SER A 50 -8.38 -27.15 7.88
N LEU A 51 -8.95 -26.86 6.71
CA LEU A 51 -9.14 -27.83 5.63
C LEU A 51 -7.86 -28.07 4.83
N ALA A 52 -7.07 -27.03 4.57
CA ALA A 52 -5.84 -27.09 3.79
C ALA A 52 -4.74 -26.22 4.40
N PRO A 53 -3.99 -26.74 5.40
CA PRO A 53 -2.92 -25.99 6.07
C PRO A 53 -1.80 -25.54 5.12
N SER A 54 -1.59 -26.28 4.02
CA SER A 54 -0.62 -25.95 2.98
C SER A 54 -0.89 -24.64 2.25
N LEU A 55 -2.09 -24.04 2.39
CA LEU A 55 -2.45 -22.77 1.75
C LEU A 55 -1.88 -21.53 2.46
N ALA A 56 -1.45 -21.64 3.72
CA ALA A 56 -0.93 -20.48 4.47
C ALA A 56 0.27 -19.82 3.76
N GLY A 57 1.24 -20.62 3.32
CA GLY A 57 2.42 -20.15 2.58
C GLY A 57 2.08 -19.50 1.24
N PRO A 58 1.32 -20.16 0.35
CA PRO A 58 0.85 -19.59 -0.91
C PRO A 58 0.04 -18.28 -0.78
N LEU A 59 -0.85 -18.17 0.22
CA LEU A 59 -1.61 -16.94 0.46
C LEU A 59 -0.69 -15.77 0.83
N LEU A 60 0.29 -16.03 1.69
CA LEU A 60 1.29 -15.02 2.07
C LEU A 60 2.17 -14.64 0.87
N ARG A 61 2.59 -15.63 0.06
CA ARG A 61 3.35 -15.38 -1.18
C ARG A 61 2.56 -14.54 -2.17
N MET A 62 1.25 -14.77 -2.30
CA MET A 62 0.38 -13.97 -3.18
C MET A 62 0.30 -12.52 -2.71
N HIS A 63 0.13 -12.27 -1.41
CA HIS A 63 0.17 -10.92 -0.85
C HIS A 63 1.50 -10.21 -1.14
N PHE A 64 2.64 -10.90 -0.93
CA PHE A 64 3.94 -10.35 -1.27
C PHE A 64 4.10 -10.09 -2.77
N HIS A 65 3.63 -11.00 -3.62
CA HIS A 65 3.71 -10.84 -5.07
C HIS A 65 2.93 -9.61 -5.55
N ASP A 66 1.72 -9.39 -5.04
CA ASP A 66 0.89 -8.24 -5.38
C ASP A 66 1.53 -6.91 -4.96
N CYS A 67 2.19 -6.87 -3.80
CA CYS A 67 2.88 -5.68 -3.32
C CYS A 67 4.22 -5.42 -4.03
N PHE A 68 5.00 -6.45 -4.34
CA PHE A 68 6.33 -6.27 -4.95
C PHE A 68 6.27 -6.00 -6.45
N VAL A 69 5.28 -6.55 -7.17
CA VAL A 69 5.19 -6.41 -8.63
C VAL A 69 4.55 -5.07 -9.04
N ARG A 70 3.89 -4.34 -8.14
CA ARG A 70 3.32 -3.01 -8.41
C ARG A 70 3.54 -2.01 -7.27
N VAL A 71 4.69 -1.34 -7.28
CA VAL A 71 4.92 -0.10 -6.50
C VAL A 71 5.81 0.87 -7.29
N SER A 72 5.27 1.42 -8.38
CA SER A 72 5.73 2.71 -8.90
C SER A 72 4.61 3.72 -8.72
N CYS A 73 4.52 4.29 -7.52
CA CYS A 73 3.74 5.50 -7.28
C CYS A 73 4.54 6.69 -7.81
N ILE A 74 4.35 7.05 -9.08
CA ILE A 74 4.78 8.37 -9.55
C ILE A 74 3.78 9.38 -8.99
N CYS A 75 4.24 10.22 -8.06
CA CYS A 75 3.46 11.36 -7.57
C CYS A 75 3.34 12.42 -8.68
N MET A 76 2.45 12.21 -9.64
CA MET A 76 1.94 13.30 -10.46
C MET A 76 0.83 14.01 -9.69
N HIS A 77 1.16 15.20 -9.22
CA HIS A 77 0.32 16.12 -8.48
C HIS A 77 -0.79 16.70 -9.37
N GLN A 78 -1.64 15.88 -10.03
CA GLN A 78 -2.66 16.40 -10.96
C GLN A 78 -3.93 15.57 -11.18
N PHE A 79 -4.30 14.59 -10.35
CA PHE A 79 -5.68 14.06 -10.44
C PHE A 79 -6.27 13.71 -9.07
N PRO A 80 -7.18 14.55 -8.54
CA PRO A 80 -7.95 14.24 -7.32
C PRO A 80 -9.10 13.25 -7.55
N SER A 81 -9.17 12.57 -8.70
CA SER A 81 -10.34 11.79 -9.13
C SER A 81 -10.06 10.44 -9.81
N VAL A 82 -8.81 9.95 -9.84
CA VAL A 82 -8.56 8.55 -10.23
C VAL A 82 -8.44 7.70 -8.97
N PRO A 83 -9.49 6.95 -8.58
CA PRO A 83 -9.29 5.81 -7.70
C PRO A 83 -8.31 4.86 -8.37
N CYS A 84 -7.47 4.18 -7.58
CA CYS A 84 -6.53 3.18 -8.04
C CYS A 84 -7.24 2.03 -8.79
N CYS A 85 -7.52 2.25 -10.06
CA CYS A 85 -7.89 1.25 -11.04
C CYS A 85 -6.94 1.47 -12.22
N VAL A 86 -5.70 0.99 -12.12
CA VAL A 86 -4.98 0.63 -13.34
C VAL A 86 -5.34 -0.82 -13.62
N LEU A 87 -6.10 -0.97 -14.71
CA LEU A 87 -6.39 -2.19 -15.44
C LEU A 87 -5.38 -3.31 -15.15
N TRP A 88 -5.93 -4.46 -14.77
CA TRP A 88 -5.36 -5.76 -15.10
C TRP A 88 -5.19 -5.82 -16.62
N PRO A 89 -3.96 -5.87 -17.19
CA PRO A 89 -3.82 -6.31 -18.55
C PRO A 89 -3.97 -7.84 -18.52
N ASP A 90 -5.18 -8.32 -18.72
CA ASP A 90 -5.35 -9.54 -19.49
C ASP A 90 -5.27 -9.11 -20.96
N GLN A 91 -4.04 -8.79 -21.41
CA GLN A 91 -3.50 -8.96 -22.77
C GLN A 91 -2.09 -8.37 -22.88
#